data_AF-A0A2A9NBN1-F1
#
_entry.id   AF-A0A2A9NBN1-F1
#
_cell.length_a   1.000
_cell.length_b   1.000
_cell.length_c   1.000
_cell.angle_alpha   90.00
_cell.angle_beta   90.00
_cell.angle_gamma   90.00
#
_symmetry.space_group_name_H-M   'P 1'
#
loop_
_entity.id
_entity.type
_entity.pdbx_description
1 polymer ?
#
loop_
_entity_poly.entity_id
_entity_poly.type
_entity_poly.pdbx_seq_one_letter_code
_entity_poly.pdbx_strand_id
1 'polypeptide(L)'
;MASPPFYNGSMAGCEAFINACRIYIMVKPQDFSDVTAKVMWVLSYMQSGMAQQFRDAFLVYMQLAEYRTEFLQAAPGIDAIKILYRNIYQAFGNPNKQATVILESTMMKQGTKTTEEHIQCFKQAYSHAGYQETAGIHKLKRSLNTLLLDKCMSVPELPTTLEKWYELVIRLDWQWRQAVAERKVFTARGGSTQCNWQLKPQQWRSPAQPAQRDPNAMQVDRNCGPIRCYNCGQSGHMARNC
;
A
#
# COMPACT_ATOMS: atom_id res chain seq x y z
N MET A 1 -21.48 -21.86 9.51
CA MET A 1 -20.07 -21.44 9.74
C MET A 1 -19.19 -22.32 8.89
N ALA A 2 -18.17 -21.75 8.23
CA ALA A 2 -17.30 -22.52 7.34
C ALA A 2 -16.34 -23.41 8.16
N SER A 3 -16.14 -24.64 7.70
CA SER A 3 -15.09 -25.52 8.23
C SER A 3 -13.70 -24.97 7.87
N PRO A 4 -12.66 -25.26 8.67
CA PRO A 4 -11.29 -24.91 8.31
C PRO A 4 -10.89 -25.50 6.94
N PRO A 5 -10.03 -24.81 6.18
CA PRO A 5 -9.45 -25.39 4.97
C PRO A 5 -8.53 -26.56 5.32
N PHE A 6 -8.37 -27.51 4.39
CA PHE A 6 -7.35 -28.55 4.54
C PHE A 6 -5.96 -27.93 4.60
N TYR A 7 -5.15 -28.45 5.52
CA TYR A 7 -3.83 -27.92 5.83
C TYR A 7 -2.74 -28.89 5.41
N ASN A 8 -1.73 -28.36 4.71
CA ASN A 8 -0.63 -29.13 4.14
C ASN A 8 0.69 -29.00 4.93
N GLY A 9 0.72 -28.20 5.99
CA GLY A 9 1.93 -27.94 6.77
C GLY A 9 2.71 -26.70 6.33
N SER A 10 2.12 -25.85 5.48
CA SER A 10 2.78 -24.62 5.04
C SER A 10 2.91 -23.58 6.16
N MET A 11 4.11 -23.01 6.30
CA MET A 11 4.39 -22.01 7.33
C MET A 11 3.49 -20.77 7.23
N ALA A 12 3.24 -20.28 6.02
CA ALA A 12 2.35 -19.14 5.78
C ALA A 12 0.88 -19.41 6.17
N GLY A 13 0.43 -20.67 6.05
CA GLY A 13 -0.94 -21.07 6.37
C GLY A 13 -1.17 -21.50 7.83
N CYS A 14 -0.09 -21.76 8.59
CA CYS A 14 -0.15 -22.34 9.93
C CYS A 14 -1.08 -21.57 10.88
N GLU A 15 -0.92 -20.25 10.96
CA GLU A 15 -1.73 -19.43 11.87
C GLU A 15 -3.19 -19.32 11.42
N ALA A 16 -3.42 -19.15 10.12
CA ALA A 16 -4.77 -19.12 9.56
C ALA A 16 -5.53 -20.42 9.86
N PHE A 17 -4.85 -21.57 9.73
CA PHE A 17 -5.40 -22.87 10.09
C PHE A 17 -5.74 -22.98 11.58
N ILE A 18 -4.80 -22.66 12.48
CA ILE A 18 -5.03 -22.69 13.93
C ILE A 18 -6.21 -21.79 14.33
N ASN A 19 -6.28 -20.58 13.76
CA ASN A 19 -7.35 -19.63 14.06
C ASN A 19 -8.71 -20.13 13.56
N ALA A 20 -8.79 -20.71 12.36
CA ALA A 20 -10.01 -21.31 11.85
C ALA A 20 -10.52 -22.44 12.75
N CYS A 21 -9.63 -23.34 13.19
CA CYS A 21 -9.96 -24.41 14.12
C CYS A 21 -10.47 -23.87 15.47
N ARG A 22 -9.79 -22.86 16.02
CA ARG A 22 -10.18 -22.23 17.29
C ARG A 22 -11.58 -21.62 17.21
N ILE A 23 -11.84 -20.85 16.16
CA ILE A 23 -13.13 -20.19 15.94
C ILE A 23 -14.25 -21.24 15.84
N TYR A 24 -14.05 -22.32 15.09
CA TYR A 24 -15.05 -23.37 14.94
C TYR A 24 -15.39 -24.03 16.30
N ILE A 25 -14.37 -24.45 17.05
CA ILE A 25 -14.56 -25.10 18.36
C ILE A 25 -15.23 -24.16 19.37
N MET A 26 -14.91 -22.86 19.33
CA MET A 26 -15.55 -21.87 20.21
C MET A 26 -17.03 -21.63 19.89
N VAL A 27 -17.42 -21.67 18.62
CA VAL A 27 -18.82 -21.42 18.23
C VAL A 27 -19.68 -22.66 18.30
N LYS A 28 -19.08 -23.85 18.17
CA LYS A 28 -19.81 -25.13 18.28
C LYS A 28 -19.19 -26.04 19.34
N PRO A 29 -19.20 -25.64 20.63
CA PRO A 29 -18.67 -26.49 21.69
C PRO A 29 -19.45 -27.81 21.81
N GLN A 30 -20.74 -27.81 21.48
CA GLN A 30 -21.61 -28.99 21.52
C GLN A 30 -21.27 -30.07 20.48
N ASP A 31 -20.53 -29.74 19.42
CA ASP A 31 -20.09 -30.73 18.42
C ASP A 31 -18.98 -31.65 18.99
N PHE A 32 -18.44 -31.34 20.18
CA PHE A 32 -17.29 -32.02 20.77
C PHE A 32 -17.58 -32.53 22.18
N SER A 33 -17.54 -33.86 22.36
CA SER A 33 -17.75 -34.52 23.65
C SER A 33 -16.65 -34.24 24.66
N ASP A 34 -15.40 -34.21 24.20
CA ASP A 34 -14.21 -34.16 25.04
C ASP A 34 -13.00 -33.57 24.28
N VAL A 35 -11.86 -33.48 24.98
CA VAL A 35 -10.60 -32.98 24.44
C VAL A 35 -10.09 -33.85 23.30
N THR A 36 -10.23 -35.17 23.40
CA THR A 36 -9.77 -36.12 22.38
C THR A 36 -10.55 -35.94 21.08
N ALA A 37 -11.87 -35.74 21.15
CA ALA A 37 -12.71 -35.42 19.99
C ALA A 37 -12.25 -34.13 19.31
N LYS A 38 -11.92 -33.07 20.08
CA LYS A 38 -11.38 -31.83 19.53
C LYS A 38 -10.03 -32.05 18.83
N VAL A 39 -9.12 -32.80 19.46
CA VAL A 39 -7.80 -33.11 18.91
C VAL A 39 -7.94 -33.89 17.59
N MET A 40 -8.70 -34.98 17.60
CA MET A 40 -8.95 -35.80 16.41
C MET A 40 -9.57 -34.99 15.27
N TRP A 41 -10.52 -34.12 15.59
CA TRP A 41 -11.16 -33.26 14.60
C TRP A 41 -10.15 -32.29 13.96
N VAL A 42 -9.30 -31.61 14.74
CA VAL A 42 -8.26 -30.72 14.19
C VAL A 42 -7.31 -31.52 13.28
N LEU A 43 -6.87 -32.68 13.74
CA LEU A 43 -5.97 -33.58 13.01
C LEU A 43 -6.55 -34.07 11.68
N SER A 44 -7.89 -34.22 11.58
CA SER A 44 -8.55 -34.65 10.35
C SER A 44 -8.40 -33.68 9.16
N TYR A 45 -8.11 -32.41 9.42
CA TYR A 45 -7.86 -31.40 8.36
C TYR A 45 -6.41 -31.39 7.87
N MET A 46 -5.51 -32.12 8.53
CA MET A 46 -4.09 -32.24 8.19
C MET A 46 -3.90 -33.39 7.19
N GLN A 47 -4.28 -33.17 5.94
CA GLN A 47 -4.50 -34.25 4.96
C GLN A 47 -3.39 -34.45 3.93
N SER A 48 -2.43 -33.54 3.84
CA SER A 48 -1.35 -33.65 2.85
C SER A 48 -0.03 -33.08 3.36
N GLY A 49 1.04 -33.35 2.61
CA GLY A 49 2.37 -32.81 2.89
C GLY A 49 2.90 -33.17 4.27
N MET A 50 3.63 -32.23 4.89
CA MET A 50 4.21 -32.42 6.22
C MET A 50 3.14 -32.45 7.32
N ALA A 51 1.99 -31.83 7.10
CA ALA A 51 0.88 -31.88 8.05
C ALA A 51 0.31 -33.30 8.18
N GLN A 52 0.24 -34.06 7.08
CA GLN A 52 -0.18 -35.46 7.15
C GLN A 52 0.79 -36.30 7.97
N GLN A 53 2.11 -36.13 7.78
CA GLN A 53 3.11 -36.86 8.57
C GLN A 53 3.03 -36.50 10.05
N PHE A 54 2.83 -35.21 10.37
CA PHE A 54 2.60 -34.76 11.74
C PHE A 54 1.34 -35.40 12.33
N ARG A 55 0.23 -35.44 11.58
CA ARG A 55 -1.00 -36.11 12.00
C ARG A 55 -0.73 -37.56 12.33
N ASP A 56 -0.10 -38.29 11.42
CA ASP A 56 0.13 -39.73 11.57
C ASP A 56 1.04 -40.01 12.78
N ALA A 57 2.08 -39.20 12.99
CA ALA A 57 2.92 -39.26 14.19
C ALA A 57 2.16 -38.89 15.47
N PHE A 58 1.29 -37.89 15.42
CA PHE A 58 0.50 -37.45 16.57
C PHE A 58 -0.53 -38.51 16.99
N LEU A 59 -1.14 -39.22 16.04
CA LEU A 59 -2.04 -40.33 16.34
C LEU A 59 -1.34 -41.47 17.09
N VAL A 60 -0.07 -41.74 16.79
CA VAL A 60 0.77 -42.66 17.58
C VAL A 60 1.03 -42.09 18.98
N TYR A 61 1.41 -40.82 19.08
CA TYR A 61 1.63 -40.14 20.36
C TYR A 61 0.39 -40.17 21.27
N MET A 62 -0.82 -40.08 20.70
CA MET A 62 -2.08 -40.18 21.46
C MET A 62 -2.27 -41.52 22.18
N GLN A 63 -1.56 -42.59 21.78
CA GLN A 63 -1.59 -43.89 22.45
C GLN A 63 -0.58 -43.99 23.61
N LEU A 64 0.31 -43.01 23.75
CA LEU A 64 1.36 -43.03 24.76
C LEU A 64 0.89 -42.42 26.10
N ALA A 65 1.57 -42.76 27.19
CA ALA A 65 1.23 -42.30 28.54
C ALA A 65 1.44 -40.78 28.71
N GLU A 66 2.39 -40.22 27.96
CA GLU A 66 2.72 -38.80 27.91
C GLU A 66 1.52 -37.98 27.44
N TYR A 67 0.79 -38.44 26.41
CA TYR A 67 -0.42 -37.77 25.94
C TYR A 67 -1.48 -37.68 27.04
N ARG A 68 -1.69 -38.77 27.79
CA ARG A 68 -2.66 -38.78 28.89
C ARG A 68 -2.30 -37.73 29.96
N THR A 69 -1.03 -37.65 30.30
CA THR A 69 -0.52 -36.68 31.28
C THR A 69 -0.69 -35.25 30.79
N GLU A 70 -0.33 -34.97 29.53
CA GLU A 70 -0.33 -33.61 28.98
C GLU A 70 -1.73 -33.11 28.62
N PHE A 71 -2.58 -33.95 28.02
CA PHE A 71 -3.88 -33.53 27.46
C PHE A 71 -5.08 -33.84 28.35
N LEU A 72 -5.08 -34.99 29.04
CA LEU A 72 -6.24 -35.44 29.82
C LEU A 72 -6.11 -35.11 31.31
N GLN A 73 -4.87 -35.03 31.81
CA GLN A 73 -4.56 -34.68 33.21
C GLN A 73 -3.91 -33.30 33.33
N ALA A 74 -4.12 -32.43 32.33
CA ALA A 74 -3.62 -31.06 32.35
C ALA A 74 -4.09 -30.33 33.63
N ALA A 75 -3.21 -29.49 34.18
CA ALA A 75 -3.51 -28.75 35.40
C ALA A 75 -4.80 -27.89 35.27
N PRO A 76 -5.54 -27.67 36.37
CA PRO A 76 -6.75 -26.86 36.34
C PRO A 76 -6.51 -25.48 35.72
N GLY A 77 -7.35 -25.11 34.74
CA GLY A 77 -7.22 -23.85 33.99
C GLY A 77 -6.38 -23.94 32.71
N ILE A 78 -5.73 -25.06 32.45
CA ILE A 78 -5.09 -25.33 31.15
C ILE A 78 -6.13 -25.89 30.17
N ASP A 79 -6.39 -25.15 29.09
CA ASP A 79 -7.19 -25.65 27.98
C ASP A 79 -6.32 -26.56 27.09
N ALA A 80 -6.50 -27.87 27.22
CA ALA A 80 -5.67 -28.89 26.58
C ALA A 80 -5.60 -28.75 25.05
N ILE A 81 -6.64 -28.21 24.39
CA ILE A 81 -6.57 -27.98 22.93
C ILE A 81 -5.50 -26.93 22.57
N LYS A 82 -5.17 -26.01 23.49
CA LYS A 82 -4.09 -25.04 23.30
C LYS A 82 -2.72 -25.70 23.27
N ILE A 83 -2.56 -26.87 23.90
CA ILE A 83 -1.31 -27.65 23.82
C ILE A 83 -1.14 -28.14 22.38
N LEU A 84 -2.19 -28.68 21.76
CA LEU A 84 -2.15 -29.06 20.34
C LEU A 84 -1.80 -27.87 19.45
N TYR A 85 -2.41 -26.70 19.66
CA TYR A 85 -2.09 -25.51 18.88
C TYR A 85 -0.64 -25.07 19.04
N ARG A 86 -0.05 -25.22 20.23
CA ARG A 86 1.38 -24.96 20.46
C ARG A 86 2.24 -25.95 19.69
N ASN A 87 1.91 -27.25 19.72
CA ASN A 87 2.67 -28.28 19.02
C ASN A 87 2.63 -28.06 17.49
N ILE A 88 1.46 -27.72 16.93
CA ILE A 88 1.31 -27.37 15.51
C ILE A 88 2.13 -26.12 15.17
N TYR A 89 2.07 -25.08 16.01
CA TYR A 89 2.83 -23.85 15.79
C TYR A 89 4.34 -24.05 15.93
N GLN A 90 4.80 -24.93 16.82
CA GLN A 90 6.21 -25.28 16.93
C GLN A 90 6.70 -26.06 15.70
N ALA A 91 5.88 -26.95 15.16
CA ALA A 91 6.24 -27.74 13.99
C ALA A 91 6.22 -26.94 12.68
N PHE A 92 5.27 -26.02 12.52
CA PHE A 92 5.01 -25.36 11.23
C PHE A 92 4.95 -23.83 11.29
N GLY A 93 4.80 -23.23 12.47
CA GLY A 93 4.74 -21.79 12.62
C GLY A 93 6.09 -21.14 12.35
N ASN A 94 6.10 -19.81 12.23
CA ASN A 94 7.35 -19.07 12.17
C ASN A 94 7.90 -18.89 13.61
N PRO A 95 9.02 -19.55 13.99
CA PRO A 95 9.57 -19.48 15.34
C PRO A 95 10.11 -18.08 15.67
N ASN A 96 10.40 -17.27 14.65
CA ASN A 96 10.89 -15.91 14.79
C ASN A 96 9.86 -14.87 14.37
N LYS A 97 8.56 -15.19 14.47
CA LYS A 97 7.47 -14.30 14.03
C LYS A 97 7.62 -12.88 14.59
N GLN A 98 8.09 -12.70 15.82
CA GLN A 98 8.35 -11.35 16.33
C GLN A 98 9.50 -10.65 15.58
N ALA A 99 10.66 -11.28 15.38
CA ALA A 99 11.72 -10.62 14.62
C ALA A 99 11.37 -10.47 13.13
N THR A 100 10.59 -11.38 12.54
CA THR A 100 10.05 -11.23 11.17
C THR A 100 9.08 -10.06 11.12
N VAL A 101 8.12 -9.94 12.04
CA VAL A 101 7.19 -8.80 12.13
C VAL A 101 7.95 -7.50 12.38
N ILE A 102 8.99 -7.52 13.22
CA ILE A 102 9.86 -6.35 13.48
C ILE A 102 10.65 -5.97 12.23
N LEU A 103 11.23 -6.95 11.51
CA LEU A 103 11.98 -6.73 10.29
C LEU A 103 11.07 -6.21 9.18
N GLU A 104 9.93 -6.86 8.94
CA GLU A 104 8.90 -6.44 7.98
C GLU A 104 8.34 -5.06 8.33
N SER A 105 8.08 -4.77 9.62
CA SER A 105 7.67 -3.44 10.08
C SER A 105 8.75 -2.38 9.85
N THR A 106 10.03 -2.75 9.97
CA THR A 106 11.17 -1.83 9.77
C THR A 106 11.47 -1.62 8.28
N MET A 107 11.22 -2.63 7.45
CA MET A 107 11.40 -2.59 6.00
C MET A 107 10.14 -2.11 5.26
N MET A 108 9.02 -1.93 5.96
CA MET A 108 7.75 -1.51 5.36
C MET A 108 7.91 -0.15 4.68
N LYS A 109 7.56 -0.11 3.39
CA LYS A 109 7.51 1.10 2.57
C LYS A 109 6.15 1.19 1.91
N GLN A 110 5.62 2.40 1.83
CA GLN A 110 4.36 2.69 1.14
C GLN A 110 4.45 2.28 -0.33
N GLY A 111 5.53 2.67 -1.01
CA GLY A 111 5.78 2.25 -2.40
C GLY A 111 4.64 2.65 -3.31
N THR A 112 4.06 1.68 -4.02
CA THR A 112 2.92 1.88 -4.94
C THR A 112 1.55 1.76 -4.26
N LYS A 113 1.51 1.34 -2.98
CA LYS A 113 0.25 1.20 -2.24
C LYS A 113 -0.39 2.56 -1.99
N THR A 114 -1.70 2.56 -1.95
CA THR A 114 -2.44 3.71 -1.43
C THR A 114 -2.06 3.96 0.03
N THR A 115 -2.16 5.21 0.48
CA THR A 115 -1.86 5.57 1.87
C THR A 115 -2.73 4.79 2.85
N GLU A 116 -3.98 4.55 2.50
CA GLU A 116 -4.95 3.80 3.30
C GLU A 116 -4.54 2.33 3.44
N GLU A 117 -4.21 1.66 2.32
CA GLU A 117 -3.72 0.28 2.34
C GLU A 117 -2.43 0.16 3.15
N HIS A 118 -1.52 1.12 2.98
CA HIS A 118 -0.27 1.16 3.72
C HIS A 118 -0.51 1.34 5.22
N ILE A 119 -1.38 2.27 5.62
CA ILE A 119 -1.73 2.48 7.03
C ILE A 119 -2.40 1.25 7.61
N GLN A 120 -3.25 0.55 6.86
CA GLN A 120 -3.87 -0.69 7.34
C GLN A 120 -2.83 -1.79 7.58
N CYS A 121 -1.90 -1.99 6.63
CA CYS A 121 -0.76 -2.89 6.84
C CYS A 121 0.08 -2.48 8.05
N PHE A 122 0.31 -1.17 8.23
CA PHE A 122 1.07 -0.62 9.34
C PHE A 122 0.37 -0.87 10.68
N LYS A 123 -0.95 -0.61 10.80
CA LYS A 123 -1.77 -0.88 11.99
C LYS A 123 -1.70 -2.37 12.36
N GLN A 124 -1.80 -3.25 11.38
CA GLN A 124 -1.70 -4.69 11.60
C GLN A 124 -0.32 -5.09 12.14
N ALA A 125 0.77 -4.64 11.51
CA ALA A 125 2.13 -4.97 11.96
C ALA A 125 2.44 -4.37 13.34
N TYR A 126 2.00 -3.14 13.59
CA TYR A 126 2.27 -2.41 14.83
C TYR A 126 1.52 -3.01 16.04
N SER A 127 0.29 -3.49 15.85
CA SER A 127 -0.51 -4.16 16.89
C SER A 127 0.18 -5.39 17.48
N HIS A 128 1.07 -6.04 16.71
CA HIS A 128 1.76 -7.26 17.12
C HIS A 128 3.09 -6.99 17.86
N ALA A 129 3.58 -5.75 17.85
CA ALA A 129 4.95 -5.42 18.27
C ALA A 129 5.06 -4.58 19.55
N GLY A 130 3.94 -4.18 20.16
CA GLY A 130 3.92 -3.56 21.50
C GLY A 130 4.72 -2.26 21.66
N TYR A 131 4.92 -1.51 20.59
CA TYR A 131 5.74 -0.30 20.59
C TYR A 131 5.06 0.90 21.30
N GLN A 132 5.89 1.81 21.80
CA GLN A 132 5.48 3.13 22.32
C GLN A 132 5.10 4.08 21.18
N GLU A 133 4.13 4.99 21.41
CA GLU A 133 3.59 5.90 20.38
C GLU A 133 4.68 6.65 19.60
N THR A 134 5.67 7.21 20.30
CA THR A 134 6.80 7.94 19.68
C THR A 134 7.57 7.09 18.68
N ALA A 135 7.83 5.83 19.02
CA ALA A 135 8.50 4.89 18.12
C ALA A 135 7.62 4.52 16.92
N GLY A 136 6.30 4.44 17.11
CA GLY A 136 5.34 4.23 16.04
C GLY A 136 5.30 5.37 15.04
N ILE A 137 5.26 6.60 15.53
CA ILE A 137 5.28 7.80 14.69
C ILE A 137 6.56 7.85 13.86
N HIS A 138 7.72 7.62 14.48
CA HIS A 138 9.00 7.61 13.78
C HIS A 138 9.04 6.53 12.67
N LYS A 139 8.56 5.32 12.97
CA LYS A 139 8.48 4.24 11.98
C LYS A 139 7.50 4.56 10.85
N LEU A 140 6.33 5.11 11.17
CA LEU A 140 5.34 5.52 10.18
C LEU A 140 5.96 6.55 9.22
N LYS A 141 6.57 7.62 9.74
CA LYS A 141 7.27 8.64 8.92
C LYS A 141 8.29 8.00 7.97
N ARG A 142 9.13 7.08 8.48
CA ARG A 142 10.14 6.38 7.67
C ARG A 142 9.54 5.48 6.57
N SER A 143 8.32 5.00 6.78
CA SER A 143 7.65 4.10 5.85
C SER A 143 6.92 4.82 4.70
N LEU A 144 6.57 6.10 4.86
CA LEU A 144 5.84 6.88 3.85
C LEU A 144 6.71 7.23 2.65
N ASN A 145 6.06 7.51 1.52
CA ASN A 145 6.71 8.09 0.35
C ASN A 145 7.23 9.49 0.68
N THR A 146 8.41 9.84 0.15
CA THR A 146 9.12 11.10 0.47
C THR A 146 8.27 12.34 0.22
N LEU A 147 7.61 12.43 -0.95
CA LEU A 147 6.77 13.58 -1.29
C LEU A 147 5.60 13.79 -0.31
N LEU A 148 5.01 12.69 0.17
CA LEU A 148 3.91 12.75 1.14
C LEU A 148 4.44 13.12 2.53
N LEU A 149 5.58 12.56 2.92
CA LEU A 149 6.27 12.91 4.17
C LEU A 149 6.61 14.40 4.22
N ASP A 150 7.18 14.96 3.15
CA ASP A 150 7.55 16.38 3.07
C ASP A 150 6.32 17.29 3.27
N LYS A 151 5.18 16.92 2.67
CA LYS A 151 3.91 17.60 2.87
C LYS A 151 3.41 17.50 4.30
N CYS A 152 3.54 16.33 4.93
CA CYS A 152 3.19 16.17 6.35
C CYS A 152 4.05 17.06 7.25
N MET A 153 5.35 17.15 6.97
CA MET A 153 6.30 17.97 7.76
C MET A 153 6.11 19.48 7.55
N SER A 154 5.35 19.89 6.53
CA SER A 154 5.02 21.30 6.25
C SER A 154 3.78 21.80 7.02
N VAL A 155 3.13 20.93 7.80
CA VAL A 155 1.95 21.30 8.59
C VAL A 155 2.37 22.06 9.86
N PRO A 156 1.73 23.20 10.19
CA PRO A 156 2.13 24.04 11.33
C PRO A 156 2.09 23.32 12.70
N GLU A 157 1.10 22.44 12.89
CA GLU A 157 0.92 21.67 14.11
C GLU A 157 1.05 20.17 13.79
N LEU A 158 2.20 19.61 14.15
CA LEU A 158 2.44 18.19 13.97
C LEU A 158 1.73 17.38 15.06
N PRO A 159 1.00 16.32 14.69
CA PRO A 159 0.38 15.46 15.68
C PRO A 159 1.40 14.80 16.60
N THR A 160 0.99 14.51 17.83
CA THR A 160 1.81 13.83 18.85
C THR A 160 1.38 12.39 19.10
N THR A 161 0.18 12.02 18.65
CA THR A 161 -0.40 10.68 18.81
C THR A 161 -0.41 9.96 17.46
N LEU A 162 -0.25 8.64 17.50
CA LEU A 162 -0.18 7.83 16.28
C LEU A 162 -1.49 7.85 15.48
N GLU A 163 -2.65 7.91 16.14
CA GLU A 163 -3.96 7.95 15.46
C GLU A 163 -4.14 9.23 14.63
N LYS A 164 -3.85 10.39 15.23
CA LYS A 164 -3.86 11.68 14.51
C LYS A 164 -2.85 11.74 13.36
N TRP A 165 -1.73 11.01 13.46
CA TRP A 165 -0.81 10.85 12.34
C TRP A 165 -1.46 10.09 11.18
N TYR A 166 -2.22 9.03 11.44
CA TYR A 166 -2.94 8.32 10.38
C TYR A 166 -3.94 9.23 9.66
N GLU A 167 -4.75 9.97 10.43
CA GLU A 167 -5.72 10.92 9.88
C GLU A 167 -5.05 11.99 9.01
N LEU A 168 -3.94 12.56 9.48
CA LEU A 168 -3.20 13.58 8.75
C LEU A 168 -2.71 13.06 7.39
N VAL A 169 -2.09 11.89 7.38
CA VAL A 169 -1.47 11.33 6.19
C VAL A 169 -2.53 10.94 5.16
N ILE A 170 -3.65 10.32 5.58
CA ILE A 170 -4.79 9.99 4.71
C ILE A 170 -5.36 11.26 4.08
N ARG A 171 -5.61 12.29 4.90
CA ARG A 171 -6.18 13.56 4.43
C ARG A 171 -5.32 14.22 3.36
N LEU A 172 -4.00 14.28 3.57
CA LEU A 172 -3.07 14.92 2.62
C LEU A 172 -2.99 14.15 1.30
N ASP A 173 -3.02 12.82 1.36
CA ASP A 173 -3.01 11.99 0.16
C ASP A 173 -4.33 12.10 -0.62
N TRP A 174 -5.48 12.16 0.06
CA TRP A 174 -6.76 12.47 -0.59
C TRP A 174 -6.73 13.82 -1.30
N GLN A 175 -6.26 14.87 -0.63
CA GLN A 175 -6.12 16.20 -1.23
C GLN A 175 -5.24 16.17 -2.48
N TRP A 176 -4.13 15.43 -2.44
CA TRP A 176 -3.23 15.29 -3.58
C TRP A 176 -3.91 14.55 -4.75
N ARG A 177 -4.57 13.42 -4.49
CA ARG A 177 -5.27 12.65 -5.53
C ARG A 177 -6.43 13.45 -6.14
N GLN A 178 -7.16 14.19 -5.32
CA GLN A 178 -8.22 15.08 -5.77
C GLN A 178 -7.68 16.18 -6.68
N ALA A 179 -6.61 16.88 -6.27
CA ALA A 179 -5.98 17.93 -7.08
C ALA A 179 -5.43 17.38 -8.41
N VAL A 180 -4.86 16.16 -8.41
CA VAL A 180 -4.42 15.48 -9.64
C VAL A 180 -5.60 15.15 -10.55
N ALA A 181 -6.70 14.65 -10.01
CA ALA A 181 -7.91 14.33 -10.77
C ALA A 181 -8.52 15.60 -11.39
N GLU A 182 -8.66 16.67 -10.61
CA GLU A 182 -9.14 17.97 -11.08
C GLU A 182 -8.24 18.51 -12.20
N ARG A 183 -6.91 18.50 -12.01
CA ARG A 183 -5.97 18.94 -13.03
C ARG A 183 -6.12 18.16 -14.34
N LYS A 184 -6.32 16.84 -14.27
CA LYS A 184 -6.58 16.02 -15.48
C LYS A 184 -7.85 16.46 -16.19
N VAL A 185 -8.93 16.74 -15.47
CA VAL A 185 -10.19 17.24 -16.04
C VAL A 185 -10.00 18.62 -16.69
N PHE A 186 -9.29 19.54 -16.03
CA PHE A 186 -8.98 20.85 -16.60
C PHE A 186 -8.11 20.76 -17.87
N THR A 187 -7.09 19.89 -17.88
CA THR A 187 -6.27 19.67 -19.08
C THR A 187 -7.01 18.96 -20.20
N ALA A 188 -7.99 18.10 -19.89
CA ALA A 188 -8.83 17.43 -20.88
C ALA A 188 -9.88 18.37 -21.50
N ARG A 189 -10.37 19.34 -20.74
CA ARG A 189 -11.29 20.39 -21.23
C ARG A 189 -10.57 21.56 -21.91
N GLY A 190 -9.24 21.64 -21.81
CA GLY A 190 -8.38 22.64 -22.44
C GLY A 190 -8.03 22.34 -23.92
N GLY A 191 -8.76 21.46 -24.58
CA GLY A 191 -8.72 21.34 -26.03
C GLY A 191 -9.43 22.52 -26.68
N SER A 192 -8.68 23.48 -27.20
CA SER A 192 -9.14 24.61 -28.03
C SER A 192 -10.02 25.66 -27.33
N THR A 193 -9.40 26.52 -26.52
CA THR A 193 -9.72 27.96 -26.60
C THR A 193 -8.44 28.75 -26.31
N GLN A 194 -7.80 29.20 -27.38
CA GLN A 194 -6.65 30.10 -27.32
C GLN A 194 -7.16 31.50 -26.93
N CYS A 195 -7.42 31.72 -25.64
CA CYS A 195 -7.64 33.07 -25.12
C CYS A 195 -6.28 33.77 -25.03
N ASN A 196 -6.00 34.63 -26.01
CA ASN A 196 -4.80 35.46 -26.08
C ASN A 196 -4.84 36.56 -25.00
N TRP A 197 -4.57 36.20 -23.75
CA TRP A 197 -4.18 37.17 -22.71
C TRP A 197 -2.68 37.39 -22.77
N GLN A 198 -2.23 38.11 -23.80
CA GLN A 198 -0.90 38.70 -23.79
C GLN A 198 -0.88 39.84 -22.77
N LEU A 199 -0.42 39.52 -21.56
CA LEU A 199 0.18 40.49 -20.65
C LEU A 199 1.22 41.29 -21.43
N LYS A 200 0.97 42.58 -21.60
CA LYS A 200 1.94 43.55 -22.11
C LYS A 200 2.92 43.88 -20.97
N PRO A 201 4.22 43.57 -21.07
CA PRO A 201 5.18 44.06 -20.08
C PRO A 201 5.39 45.55 -20.33
N GLN A 202 5.04 46.41 -19.37
CA GLN A 202 5.52 47.79 -19.34
C GLN A 202 7.01 47.78 -19.06
N GLN A 203 7.81 47.98 -20.10
CA GLN A 203 9.25 48.20 -19.96
C GLN A 203 9.50 49.70 -19.93
N TRP A 204 9.83 50.21 -18.74
CA TRP A 204 10.36 51.55 -18.53
C TRP A 204 11.60 51.75 -19.40
N ARG A 205 11.62 52.81 -20.22
CA ARG A 205 12.76 53.15 -21.08
C ARG A 205 13.22 54.55 -20.72
N SER A 206 14.47 54.67 -20.25
CA SER A 206 15.15 55.95 -20.02
C SER A 206 15.26 56.76 -21.32
N PRO A 207 15.28 58.11 -21.29
CA PRO A 207 15.38 58.92 -22.49
C PRO A 207 16.83 58.95 -23.00
N ALA A 208 17.07 58.43 -24.20
CA ALA A 208 18.30 58.64 -24.96
C ALA A 208 17.98 59.36 -26.27
N GLN A 209 18.85 60.32 -26.61
CA GLN A 209 18.71 61.36 -27.63
C GLN A 209 18.43 60.88 -29.07
N PRO A 210 17.92 61.77 -29.96
CA PRO A 210 17.54 61.40 -31.31
C PRO A 210 18.76 61.23 -32.21
N ALA A 211 18.94 60.04 -32.77
CA ALA A 211 19.84 59.81 -33.90
C ALA A 211 19.20 60.33 -35.19
N GLN A 212 19.95 61.15 -35.93
CA GLN A 212 19.61 61.70 -37.24
C GLN A 212 19.12 60.62 -38.22
N ARG A 213 17.97 60.88 -38.86
CA ARG A 213 17.52 60.15 -40.05
C ARG A 213 18.23 60.69 -41.28
N ASP A 214 18.80 59.78 -42.06
CA ASP A 214 19.31 60.00 -43.40
C ASP A 214 18.15 60.38 -44.36
N PRO A 215 18.22 61.50 -45.10
CA PRO A 215 17.19 61.91 -46.05
C PRO A 215 17.02 61.02 -47.29
N ASN A 216 17.91 60.05 -47.55
CA ASN A 216 17.91 59.26 -48.79
C ASN A 216 17.61 57.76 -48.63
N ALA A 217 17.06 57.32 -47.49
CA ALA A 217 16.63 55.93 -47.33
C ALA A 217 15.27 55.69 -48.03
N MET A 218 15.28 55.02 -49.20
CA MET A 218 14.05 54.59 -49.87
C MET A 218 13.27 53.58 -49.00
N GLN A 219 12.02 53.90 -48.67
CA GLN A 219 11.07 52.94 -48.10
C GLN A 219 10.67 51.93 -49.17
N VAL A 220 11.18 50.70 -49.05
CA VAL A 220 10.69 49.57 -49.86
C VAL A 220 9.42 49.05 -49.20
N ASP A 221 8.29 49.24 -49.88
CA ASP A 221 7.00 48.65 -49.52
C ASP A 221 7.16 47.14 -49.34
N ARG A 222 6.88 46.67 -48.12
CA ARG A 222 6.86 45.25 -47.79
C ARG A 222 5.54 44.64 -48.28
N ASN A 223 5.39 44.54 -49.59
CA ASN A 223 4.23 43.93 -50.22
C ASN A 223 4.36 42.39 -50.16
N CYS A 224 4.21 41.81 -48.97
CA CYS A 224 4.13 40.36 -48.80
C CYS A 224 2.71 39.88 -49.15
N GLY A 225 2.40 39.86 -50.46
CA GLY A 225 1.29 39.05 -50.97
C GLY A 225 1.63 37.55 -50.88
N PRO A 226 0.63 36.66 -50.82
CA PRO A 226 0.85 35.21 -50.77
C PRO A 226 1.63 34.74 -52.00
N ILE A 227 2.65 33.88 -51.79
CA ILE A 227 3.52 33.33 -52.84
C ILE A 227 2.66 32.70 -53.94
N ARG A 228 2.79 33.19 -55.18
CA ARG A 228 2.16 32.61 -56.37
C ARG A 228 3.16 31.76 -57.15
N CYS A 229 2.70 30.63 -57.64
CA CYS A 229 3.48 29.73 -58.46
C CYS A 229 3.73 30.36 -59.84
N TYR A 230 4.99 30.41 -60.26
CA TYR A 230 5.39 30.99 -61.55
C TYR A 230 5.03 30.12 -62.77
N ASN A 231 4.62 28.86 -62.57
CA ASN A 231 4.24 27.95 -63.66
C ASN A 231 2.71 27.93 -63.91
N CYS A 232 1.90 27.86 -62.83
CA CYS A 232 0.44 27.74 -62.93
C CYS A 232 -0.35 28.97 -62.41
N GLY A 233 0.32 29.95 -61.81
CA GLY A 233 -0.28 31.19 -61.30
C GLY A 233 -1.06 31.07 -59.98
N GLN A 234 -1.24 29.87 -59.41
CA GLN A 234 -1.96 29.67 -58.15
C GLN A 234 -1.13 30.03 -56.91
N SER A 235 -1.77 30.54 -55.86
CA SER A 235 -1.12 30.90 -54.59
C SER A 235 -0.98 29.71 -53.65
N GLY A 236 0.14 29.63 -52.91
CA GLY A 236 0.36 28.64 -51.84
C GLY A 236 1.55 27.70 -52.06
N HIS A 237 2.19 27.72 -53.24
CA HIS A 237 3.40 26.94 -53.53
C HIS A 237 4.30 27.65 -54.56
N MET A 238 5.56 27.21 -54.64
CA MET A 238 6.55 27.68 -55.64
C MET A 238 6.63 26.68 -56.80
N ALA A 239 7.10 27.13 -57.98
CA ALA A 239 7.14 26.32 -59.21
C ALA A 239 7.86 24.97 -59.09
N ARG A 240 8.83 24.83 -58.16
CA ARG A 240 9.51 23.56 -57.88
C ARG A 240 8.63 22.51 -57.17
N ASN A 241 7.51 22.93 -56.59
CA ASN A 241 6.52 22.09 -55.92
C ASN A 241 5.19 22.05 -56.71
N CYS A 242 5.22 22.49 -57.97
CA CYS A 242 4.07 22.52 -58.88
C CYS A 242 4.03 21.28 -59.75
#